data_AF-A0A2X3KEJ2-F1
#
_entry.id   AF-A0A2X3KEJ2-F1
#
_cell.length_a   1.000
_cell.length_b   1.000
_cell.length_c   1.000
_cell.angle_alpha   90.00
_cell.angle_beta   90.00
_cell.angle_gamma   90.00
#
_symmetry.space_group_name_H-M   'P 1'
#
loop_
_entity.id
_entity.type
_entity.pdbx_description
1 polymer ?
#
loop_
_entity_poly.entity_id
_entity_poly.type
_entity_poly.pdbx_seq_one_letter_code
_entity_poly.pdbx_strand_id
1 'polypeptide(L)'
;MCSGKVYYDLLEQRRKNNQHDVAIVRIEQLYPFPHKAMQEVLQQFAHVKDFVWCQEEPLNQGAWYCSQHHFREVIPFGASLRYAGRPASASPAVGYMSVQPETATRSG
;
A
#
# COMPACT_ATOMS: atom_id res chain seq x y z
N MET A 1 -0.23 3.93 -1.16
CA MET A 1 0.19 3.23 -2.38
C MET A 1 -0.26 1.78 -2.28
N CYS A 2 -0.73 1.19 -3.36
CA CYS A 2 -1.17 -0.21 -3.41
C CYS A 2 -1.12 -0.77 -4.83
N SER A 3 -1.37 -2.07 -4.99
CA SER A 3 -1.57 -2.72 -6.28
C SER A 3 -2.74 -3.70 -6.23
N GLY A 4 -3.34 -3.99 -7.38
CA GLY A 4 -4.45 -4.94 -7.48
C GLY A 4 -5.76 -4.45 -6.84
N LYS A 5 -6.61 -5.42 -6.45
CA LYS A 5 -8.00 -5.18 -6.08
C LYS A 5 -8.19 -4.43 -4.76
N VAL A 6 -7.21 -4.47 -3.86
CA VAL A 6 -7.21 -3.72 -2.58
C VAL A 6 -7.47 -2.23 -2.77
N TYR A 7 -7.14 -1.68 -3.95
CA TYR A 7 -7.48 -0.31 -4.32
C TYR A 7 -8.98 0.00 -4.17
N TYR A 8 -9.83 -0.91 -4.61
CA TYR A 8 -11.29 -0.70 -4.59
C TYR A 8 -11.82 -0.71 -3.15
N ASP A 9 -11.31 -1.61 -2.32
CA ASP A 9 -11.65 -1.67 -0.89
C ASP A 9 -11.24 -0.36 -0.18
N LEU A 10 -10.02 0.12 -0.45
CA LEU A 10 -9.53 1.41 0.08
C LEU A 10 -10.35 2.59 -0.43
N LEU A 11 -10.72 2.59 -1.71
CA LEU A 11 -11.50 3.66 -2.33
C LEU A 11 -12.92 3.73 -1.77
N GLU A 12 -13.56 2.57 -1.60
CA GLU A 12 -14.89 2.46 -0.98
C GLU A 12 -14.86 2.97 0.45
N GLN A 13 -13.88 2.51 1.26
CA GLN A 13 -13.75 2.94 2.64
C GLN A 13 -13.46 4.44 2.76
N ARG A 14 -12.59 4.99 1.90
CA ARG A 14 -12.32 6.44 1.84
C ARG A 14 -13.60 7.24 1.55
N ARG A 15 -14.41 6.77 0.59
CA ARG A 15 -15.69 7.42 0.22
C ARG A 15 -16.71 7.33 1.35
N LYS A 16 -16.87 6.15 1.96
CA LYS A 16 -17.75 5.93 3.11
C LYS A 16 -17.44 6.87 4.27
N ASN A 17 -16.16 7.14 4.49
CA ASN A 17 -15.70 8.02 5.57
C ASN A 17 -15.59 9.50 5.16
N ASN A 18 -15.92 9.86 3.92
CA ASN A 18 -15.72 11.21 3.36
C ASN A 18 -14.31 11.76 3.61
N GLN A 19 -13.29 10.91 3.48
CA GLN A 19 -11.90 11.28 3.71
C GLN A 19 -11.30 11.97 2.49
N HIS A 20 -10.82 13.21 2.71
CA HIS A 20 -10.23 14.06 1.67
C HIS A 20 -8.73 14.31 1.86
N ASP A 21 -8.19 13.89 3.00
CA ASP A 21 -6.80 14.00 3.43
C ASP A 21 -5.92 12.83 2.98
N VAL A 22 -6.52 11.79 2.37
CA VAL A 22 -5.80 10.59 1.91
C VAL A 22 -5.91 10.38 0.39
N ALA A 23 -4.75 10.36 -0.26
CA ALA A 23 -4.60 9.97 -1.65
C ALA A 23 -4.28 8.46 -1.78
N ILE A 24 -4.94 7.78 -2.73
CA ILE A 24 -4.69 6.36 -3.02
C ILE A 24 -4.05 6.28 -4.41
N VAL A 25 -2.76 5.94 -4.45
CA VAL A 25 -1.99 5.76 -5.69
C VAL A 25 -1.85 4.27 -6.00
N ARG A 26 -2.23 3.87 -7.20
CA ARG A 26 -2.09 2.49 -7.71
C ARG A 26 -0.79 2.32 -8.47
N ILE A 27 -0.13 1.18 -8.27
CA ILE A 27 1.04 0.76 -9.03
C ILE A 27 0.65 -0.50 -9.81
N GLU A 28 0.34 -0.34 -11.10
CA GLU A 28 -0.09 -1.45 -11.98
C GLU A 28 1.07 -2.30 -12.47
N GLN A 29 2.26 -1.71 -12.62
CA GLN A 29 3.47 -2.40 -13.05
C GLN A 29 4.47 -2.42 -11.90
N LEU A 30 4.64 -3.58 -11.26
CA LEU A 30 5.62 -3.76 -10.18
C LEU A 30 7.02 -4.08 -10.72
N TYR A 31 7.11 -4.73 -11.87
CA TYR A 31 8.37 -5.00 -12.54
C TYR A 31 8.23 -4.97 -14.07
N PRO A 32 9.17 -4.32 -14.80
CA PRO A 32 10.21 -3.45 -14.27
C PRO A 32 9.61 -2.21 -13.59
N PHE A 33 10.20 -1.74 -12.49
CA PHE A 33 9.59 -0.68 -11.67
C PHE A 33 9.56 0.68 -12.42
N PRO A 34 8.39 1.35 -12.53
CA PRO A 34 8.21 2.55 -13.36
C PRO A 34 8.64 3.84 -12.64
N HIS A 35 9.94 3.99 -12.36
CA HIS A 35 10.50 5.11 -11.57
C HIS A 35 10.03 6.50 -12.05
N LYS A 36 10.16 6.79 -13.35
CA LYS A 36 9.81 8.12 -13.91
C LYS A 36 8.33 8.46 -13.72
N ALA A 37 7.45 7.54 -14.11
CA ALA A 37 6.01 7.75 -13.97
C ALA A 37 5.60 7.89 -12.50
N MET A 38 6.21 7.12 -11.59
CA MET A 38 5.96 7.26 -10.15
C MET A 38 6.42 8.62 -9.62
N GLN A 39 7.60 9.09 -10.01
CA GLN A 39 8.10 10.41 -9.60
C GLN A 39 7.17 11.53 -10.09
N GLU A 40 6.73 11.50 -11.35
CA GLU A 40 5.80 12.48 -11.91
C GLU A 40 4.46 12.53 -11.15
N VAL A 41 3.89 11.36 -10.82
CA VAL A 41 2.65 11.29 -10.03
C VAL A 41 2.87 11.82 -8.60
N LEU A 42 3.98 11.45 -7.96
CA LEU A 42 4.25 11.81 -6.57
C LEU A 42 4.67 13.27 -6.38
N GLN A 43 5.06 14.00 -7.44
CA GLN A 43 5.36 15.44 -7.36
C GLN A 43 4.18 16.25 -6.81
N GLN A 44 2.94 15.88 -7.17
CA GLN A 44 1.73 16.55 -6.66
C GLN A 44 1.54 16.35 -5.14
N PHE A 45 2.21 15.35 -4.57
CA PHE A 45 2.15 14.97 -3.17
C PHE A 45 3.49 15.17 -2.45
N ALA A 46 4.39 16.01 -3.00
CA ALA A 46 5.74 16.22 -2.43
C ALA A 46 5.74 16.80 -1.00
N HIS A 47 4.64 17.42 -0.59
CA HIS A 47 4.43 17.94 0.77
C HIS A 47 4.09 16.85 1.80
N VAL A 48 3.67 15.66 1.36
CA VAL A 48 3.29 14.54 2.22
C VAL A 48 4.53 13.91 2.84
N LYS A 49 4.45 13.56 4.13
CA LYS A 49 5.53 12.91 4.89
C LYS A 49 5.25 11.46 5.24
N ASP A 50 4.00 11.03 5.20
CA ASP A 50 3.61 9.68 5.58
C ASP A 50 3.09 8.89 4.39
N PHE A 51 3.89 7.92 3.94
CA PHE A 51 3.51 7.00 2.89
C PHE A 51 3.24 5.62 3.46
N VAL A 52 2.23 4.96 2.91
CA VAL A 52 1.86 3.59 3.28
C VAL A 52 1.82 2.74 2.03
N TRP A 53 2.48 1.58 2.05
CA TRP A 53 2.27 0.50 1.10
C TRP A 53 1.21 -0.46 1.66
N CYS A 54 0.09 -0.60 0.95
CA CYS A 54 -1.00 -1.47 1.31
C CYS A 54 -1.14 -2.63 0.34
N GLN A 55 -1.25 -3.86 0.88
CA GLN A 55 -1.44 -5.09 0.09
C GLN A 55 -2.28 -6.10 0.89
N GLU A 56 -2.96 -6.99 0.17
CA GLU A 56 -3.74 -8.07 0.79
C GLU A 56 -2.85 -9.26 1.15
N GLU A 57 -1.75 -9.47 0.45
CA GLU A 57 -0.81 -10.55 0.71
C GLU A 57 -0.12 -10.36 2.08
N PRO A 58 0.21 -11.46 2.79
CA PRO A 58 1.02 -11.40 4.00
C PRO A 58 2.33 -10.60 3.82
N LEU A 59 2.87 -10.04 4.89
CA LEU A 59 4.10 -9.22 4.89
C LEU A 59 5.28 -9.88 4.15
N ASN A 60 5.42 -11.19 4.28
CA ASN A 60 6.45 -12.01 3.62
C ASN A 60 6.11 -12.47 2.21
N GLN A 61 5.03 -11.95 1.65
CA GLN A 61 4.53 -12.23 0.31
C GLN A 61 4.18 -10.92 -0.39
N GLY A 62 3.70 -11.01 -1.62
CA GLY A 62 3.39 -9.83 -2.43
C GLY A 62 4.64 -8.99 -2.73
N ALA A 63 4.43 -7.69 -2.92
CA ALA A 63 5.46 -6.79 -3.44
C ALA A 63 6.37 -6.19 -2.37
N TRP A 64 6.01 -6.30 -1.08
CA TRP A 64 6.69 -5.54 -0.03
C TRP A 64 8.20 -5.78 0.00
N TYR A 65 8.66 -7.02 0.22
CA TYR A 65 10.09 -7.27 0.35
C TYR A 65 10.88 -7.02 -0.94
N CYS A 66 10.29 -7.33 -2.11
CA CYS A 66 10.97 -7.20 -3.39
C CYS A 66 10.93 -5.78 -3.98
N SER A 67 10.02 -4.90 -3.56
CA SER A 67 9.84 -3.56 -4.16
C SER A 67 9.94 -2.40 -3.17
N GLN A 68 10.04 -2.65 -1.85
CA GLN A 68 10.14 -1.57 -0.86
C GLN A 68 11.32 -0.62 -1.07
N HIS A 69 12.41 -1.06 -1.71
CA HIS A 69 13.55 -0.20 -2.01
C HIS A 69 13.18 0.81 -3.10
N HIS A 70 12.55 0.36 -4.19
CA HIS A 70 12.02 1.22 -5.24
C HIS A 70 10.99 2.23 -4.72
N PHE A 71 10.10 1.80 -3.81
CA PHE A 71 9.14 2.72 -3.19
C PHE A 71 9.84 3.83 -2.40
N ARG A 72 10.90 3.50 -1.65
CA ARG A 72 11.70 4.49 -0.90
C ARG A 72 12.46 5.46 -1.80
N GLU A 73 12.85 5.02 -2.98
CA GLU A 73 13.57 5.87 -3.95
C GLU A 73 12.67 6.92 -4.62
N VAL A 74 11.36 6.68 -4.71
CA VAL A 74 10.42 7.60 -5.38
C VAL A 74 9.64 8.50 -4.43
N ILE A 75 9.56 8.18 -3.13
CA ILE A 75 8.93 9.07 -2.16
C ILE A 75 9.83 10.28 -1.84
N PRO A 76 9.27 11.42 -1.42
CA PRO A 76 10.05 12.61 -1.07
C PRO A 76 11.11 12.35 -0.01
N PHE A 77 12.24 13.05 -0.10
CA PHE A 77 13.29 12.98 0.91
C PHE A 77 12.76 13.34 2.31
N GLY A 78 13.12 12.54 3.31
CA GLY A 78 12.65 12.68 4.68
C GLY A 78 11.21 12.22 4.94
N ALA A 79 10.52 11.64 3.94
CA ALA A 79 9.25 10.97 4.15
C ALA A 79 9.44 9.55 4.71
N SER A 80 8.44 9.08 5.47
CA SER A 80 8.38 7.74 6.04
C SER A 80 7.61 6.80 5.10
N LEU A 81 8.01 5.52 5.06
CA LEU A 81 7.27 4.46 4.37
C LEU A 81 6.92 3.35 5.37
N ARG A 82 5.62 3.09 5.54
CA ARG A 82 5.09 2.03 6.41
C ARG A 82 4.36 0.95 5.61
N TYR A 83 4.30 -0.25 6.18
CA TYR A 83 3.54 -1.37 5.63
C TYR A 83 2.16 -1.45 6.30
N ALA A 84 1.11 -1.68 5.50
CA ALA A 84 -0.24 -1.98 5.97
C ALA A 84 -0.79 -3.21 5.22
N GLY A 85 -0.85 -4.34 5.89
CA GLY A 85 -1.34 -5.58 5.31
C GLY A 85 -1.33 -6.69 6.34
N ARG A 86 -1.54 -7.93 5.90
CA ARG A 86 -1.59 -9.07 6.81
C ARG A 86 -0.19 -9.36 7.42
N PRO A 87 -0.12 -9.82 8.68
CA PRO A 87 1.15 -10.26 9.27
C PRO A 87 1.76 -11.41 8.45
N ALA A 88 3.07 -11.63 8.59
CA ALA A 88 3.76 -12.70 7.88
C ALA A 88 3.13 -14.07 8.20
N SER A 89 3.00 -14.90 7.17
CA SER A 89 2.39 -16.24 7.26
C SER A 89 3.08 -17.20 6.30
N ALA A 90 3.18 -18.48 6.70
CA ALA A 90 3.68 -19.53 5.83
C ALA A 90 2.70 -19.84 4.68
N SER A 91 1.39 -19.75 4.94
CA SER A 91 0.34 -19.96 3.93
C SER A 91 -0.12 -18.63 3.34
N PRO A 92 -0.34 -18.52 2.01
CA PRO A 92 -0.81 -17.29 1.34
C PRO A 92 -2.20 -16.83 1.78
N ALA A 93 -3.04 -17.78 2.14
CA ALA A 93 -4.35 -17.56 2.71
C ALA A 93 -4.60 -18.56 3.84
N VAL A 94 -5.36 -18.14 4.84
CA VAL A 94 -5.95 -19.04 5.83
C VAL A 94 -7.00 -19.92 5.12
N GLY A 95 -6.91 -21.24 5.29
CA GLY A 95 -7.78 -22.22 4.61
C GLY A 95 -9.22 -22.28 5.13
N TYR A 96 -9.60 -21.41 6.07
CA TYR A 96 -10.95 -21.32 6.63
C TYR A 96 -11.51 -19.92 6.37
N MET A 97 -12.63 -19.85 5.66
CA MET A 97 -13.38 -18.61 5.38
C MET A 97 -13.78 -17.85 6.67
N SER A 98 -13.84 -18.53 7.81
CA SER A 98 -14.18 -17.96 9.12
C SER A 98 -13.02 -17.28 9.85
N VAL A 99 -11.78 -17.45 9.39
CA VAL A 99 -10.57 -16.90 10.04
C VAL A 99 -9.88 -15.91 9.11
N GLN A 100 -10.65 -15.01 8.50
CA GLN A 100 -10.07 -13.80 7.91
C GLN A 100 -10.10 -12.74 9.01
N PRO A 101 -9.03 -12.57 9.82
CA PRO A 101 -9.04 -11.59 10.88
C PRO A 101 -9.24 -10.21 10.27
N GLU A 102 -10.38 -9.63 10.58
CA GLU A 102 -10.76 -8.24 10.34
C GLU A 102 -9.73 -7.34 11.04
N THR A 103 -8.61 -7.07 10.37
CA THR A 103 -7.50 -6.30 10.94
C THR A 103 -7.06 -5.22 9.97
N ALA A 104 -7.91 -4.20 9.83
CA ALA A 104 -7.55 -2.89 9.31
C ALA A 104 -8.22 -1.80 10.15
N THR A 105 -8.02 -1.82 11.47
CA THR A 105 -8.33 -0.67 12.33
C THR A 105 -7.38 -0.66 13.53
N ARG A 106 -6.19 -0.08 13.37
CA ARG A 106 -5.43 0.54 14.46
C ARG A 106 -4.20 1.29 13.92
N SER A 107 -4.34 2.60 13.80
CA SER A 107 -3.29 3.54 14.21
C SER A 107 -3.98 4.86 14.50
N GLY A 108 -3.98 5.26 15.76
CA GLY A 108 -4.11 6.67 16.15
C GLY A 108 -2.76 7.36 16.08
#